data_AF-A0A933L9S2-F1
#
_entry.id   AF-A0A933L9S2-F1
#
_cell.length_a   1.000
_cell.length_b   1.000
_cell.length_c   1.000
_cell.angle_alpha   90.00
_cell.angle_beta   90.00
_cell.angle_gamma   90.00
#
_symmetry.space_group_name_H-M   'P 1'
#
loop_
_entity.id
_entity.type
_entity.pdbx_description
1 polymer ?
#
loop_
_entity_poly.entity_id
_entity_poly.type
_entity_poly.pdbx_seq_one_letter_code
_entity_poly.pdbx_strand_id
1 'polypeptide(L)' 'MHKQTLFNKQKYIRLYQGEGSNAALTSLHHDKEYLEQLTFESKDGYSRELWDSLEEVRNFSIELWDLCQKTPPSQ' A
#
# COMPACT_ATOMS: atom_id res chain seq x y z
N MET A 1 4.95 21.78 -6.51
CA MET A 1 5.87 20.95 -5.72
C MET A 1 5.48 19.49 -5.94
N HIS A 2 6.36 18.65 -6.47
CA HIS A 2 6.13 17.20 -6.44
C HIS A 2 6.33 16.76 -5.00
N LYS A 3 5.26 16.33 -4.33
CA LYS A 3 5.34 15.73 -3.00
C LYS A 3 5.96 14.34 -3.18
N GLN A 4 7.08 14.09 -2.50
CA GLN A 4 7.74 12.80 -2.55
C GLN A 4 7.11 11.92 -1.47
N THR A 5 6.31 10.93 -1.88
CA THR A 5 5.67 9.98 -0.96
C THR A 5 6.59 8.79 -0.68
N LEU A 6 6.41 8.17 0.49
CA LEU A 6 7.12 6.93 0.84
C LEU A 6 6.51 5.70 0.15
N PHE A 7 5.35 5.86 -0.47
CA PHE A 7 4.61 4.78 -1.12
C PHE A 7 5.16 4.46 -2.51
N ASN A 8 5.42 3.18 -2.77
CA ASN A 8 5.88 2.69 -4.07
C ASN A 8 4.89 1.69 -4.68
N LYS A 9 3.96 2.18 -5.51
CA LYS A 9 2.98 1.35 -6.23
C LYS A 9 3.63 0.21 -7.04
N GLN A 10 4.77 0.45 -7.66
CA GLN A 10 5.44 -0.53 -8.53
C GLN A 10 5.94 -1.77 -7.77
N LYS A 11 6.24 -1.65 -6.47
CA LYS A 11 6.57 -2.79 -5.60
C LYS A 11 5.46 -3.84 -5.65
N TYR A 12 4.22 -3.42 -5.45
CA TYR A 12 3.07 -4.31 -5.32
C TYR A 12 2.58 -4.87 -6.64
N ILE A 13 2.68 -4.10 -7.73
CA ILE A 13 2.39 -4.61 -9.06
C ILE A 13 3.37 -5.73 -9.43
N ARG A 14 4.66 -5.60 -9.08
CA ARG A 14 5.65 -6.67 -9.30
C ARG A 14 5.35 -7.91 -8.45
N LEU A 15 5.02 -7.73 -7.17
CA LEU A 15 4.59 -8.84 -6.30
C LEU A 15 3.35 -9.54 -6.86
N TYR A 16 2.37 -8.76 -7.33
CA TYR A 16 1.16 -9.30 -7.93
C TYR A 16 1.46 -10.15 -9.18
N GLN A 17 2.32 -9.66 -10.07
CA GLN A 17 2.69 -10.34 -11.31
C GLN A 17 3.60 -11.55 -11.08
N GLY A 18 4.45 -11.53 -10.05
CA GLY A 18 5.42 -12.60 -9.79
C GLY A 18 4.96 -13.65 -8.80
N GLU A 19 4.27 -13.25 -7.74
CA GLU A 19 3.93 -14.10 -6.58
C GLU A 19 2.41 -14.22 -6.36
N GLY A 20 1.61 -13.45 -7.10
CA GLY A 20 0.16 -13.50 -7.07
C GLY A 20 -0.50 -12.55 -6.07
N SER A 21 -1.84 -12.61 -6.05
CA SER A 21 -2.71 -11.70 -5.28
C SER A 21 -2.43 -11.74 -3.78
N ASN A 22 -2.31 -12.92 -3.19
CA ASN A 22 -2.11 -13.09 -1.75
C ASN A 22 -0.81 -12.43 -1.27
N ALA A 23 0.29 -12.63 -2.00
CA ALA A 23 1.59 -12.04 -1.65
C ALA A 23 1.55 -10.50 -1.74
N ALA A 24 0.97 -9.96 -2.82
CA ALA A 24 0.84 -8.53 -3.02
C ALA A 24 -0.04 -7.85 -1.95
N LEU A 25 -1.22 -8.42 -1.66
CA LEU A 25 -2.16 -7.87 -0.66
C LEU A 25 -1.59 -7.95 0.76
N THR A 26 -0.96 -9.07 1.12
CA THR A 26 -0.34 -9.24 2.44
C THR A 26 0.78 -8.22 2.65
N SER A 27 1.67 -8.06 1.65
CA SER A 27 2.73 -7.07 1.75
C SER A 27 2.17 -5.64 1.83
N LEU A 28 1.10 -5.32 1.09
CA LEU A 28 0.49 -4.00 1.14
C LEU A 28 -0.15 -3.71 2.50
N HIS A 29 -0.78 -4.70 3.12
CA HIS A 29 -1.37 -4.55 4.45
C HIS A 29 -0.31 -4.29 5.53
N HIS A 30 0.81 -5.03 5.53
CA HIS A 30 1.90 -4.78 6.49
C HIS A 30 2.50 -3.38 6.33
N ASP A 31 2.77 -2.95 5.09
CA ASP A 31 3.30 -1.61 4.83
C ASP A 31 2.29 -0.52 5.22
N LYS A 32 0.98 -0.76 5.01
CA LYS A 32 -0.09 0.15 5.46
C LYS A 32 -0.12 0.28 6.97
N GLU A 33 -0.13 -0.83 7.71
CA GLU A 33 -0.14 -0.84 9.18
C GLU A 33 1.07 -0.10 9.75
N TYR A 34 2.26 -0.34 9.16
CA TYR A 34 3.46 0.38 9.53
C TYR A 34 3.35 1.89 9.28
N LEU A 35 2.81 2.30 8.12
CA LEU A 35 2.58 3.71 7.84
C LEU A 35 1.51 4.33 8.75
N GLU A 36 0.46 3.60 9.12
CA GLU A 36 -0.54 4.05 10.09
C GLU A 36 0.12 4.30 11.45
N GLN A 37 0.95 3.36 11.92
CA GLN A 37 1.71 3.53 13.16
C GLN A 37 2.62 4.76 13.09
N LEU A 38 3.41 4.92 12.02
CA LEU A 38 4.27 6.10 11.88
C LEU A 38 3.47 7.41 11.78
N THR A 39 2.29 7.37 11.17
CA THR A 39 1.45 8.56 10.96
C THR A 39 0.83 9.04 12.26
N PHE A 40 0.46 8.16 13.18
CA PHE A 40 -0.32 8.52 14.38
C PHE A 40 0.41 8.31 15.71
N GLU A 41 1.32 7.35 15.77
CA GLU A 41 1.96 6.87 17.00
C GLU A 41 3.44 7.23 17.07
N SER A 42 3.90 8.15 16.22
CA SER A 42 5.26 8.69 16.34
C SER A 42 5.42 9.46 17.66
N LYS A 43 6.67 9.68 18.10
CA LYS A 43 6.97 10.49 19.29
C LYS A 43 6.39 11.91 19.21
N ASP A 44 6.22 12.42 18.00
CA ASP A 44 5.69 13.75 17.72
C ASP A 44 4.17 13.72 17.45
N GLY A 45 3.53 12.55 17.56
CA GLY A 45 2.11 12.34 17.28
C GLY A 45 1.80 12.28 15.79
N TYR A 46 0.76 13.01 15.37
CA TYR A 46 0.29 13.02 13.99
C TYR A 46 1.30 13.65 13.02
N SER A 47 1.69 12.91 11.98
CA SER A 47 2.55 13.42 10.90
C SER A 47 1.75 13.69 9.61
N ARG A 48 1.64 14.97 9.24
CA ARG A 48 0.98 15.37 7.99
C ARG A 48 1.72 14.90 6.74
N GLU A 49 3.05 14.82 6.79
CA GLU A 49 3.87 14.36 5.66
C GLU A 49 3.60 12.87 5.36
N LEU A 50 3.40 12.07 6.40
CA LEU A 50 3.10 10.65 6.27
C LEU A 50 1.64 10.38 5.91
N TRP A 51 0.72 11.28 6.31
CA TRP A 51 -0.69 11.17 5.96
C TRP A 51 -0.91 11.09 4.44
N ASP A 52 -0.23 11.92 3.65
CA ASP A 52 -0.39 11.90 2.19
C ASP A 52 0.08 10.54 1.61
N SER A 53 1.15 9.94 2.16
CA SER A 53 1.60 8.58 1.76
C SER A 53 0.62 7.49 2.20
N LEU A 54 0.04 7.62 3.40
CA LEU A 54 -0.96 6.69 3.91
C LEU A 54 -2.25 6.74 3.08
N GLU A 55 -2.67 7.92 2.64
CA GLU A 55 -3.81 8.11 1.75
C GLU A 55 -3.59 7.41 0.40
N GLU A 56 -2.40 7.54 -0.19
CA GLU A 56 -2.03 6.84 -1.42
C GLU A 56 -2.07 5.31 -1.27
N VAL A 57 -1.52 4.77 -0.16
CA VAL A 57 -1.58 3.32 0.13
C VAL A 57 -3.02 2.83 0.25
N ARG A 58 -3.88 3.58 0.96
CA ARG A 58 -5.29 3.21 1.15
C ARG A 58 -6.06 3.20 -0.18
N ASN A 59 -5.86 4.22 -1.00
CA ASN A 59 -6.45 4.27 -2.33
C ASN A 59 -5.98 3.10 -3.20
N PHE A 60 -4.68 2.83 -3.20
CA PHE A 60 -4.14 1.72 -3.97
C PHE A 60 -4.56 0.34 -3.45
N SER A 61 -4.84 0.19 -2.16
CA SER A 61 -5.38 -1.06 -1.59
C SER A 61 -6.70 -1.46 -2.23
N ILE A 62 -7.55 -0.48 -2.55
CA ILE A 62 -8.82 -0.72 -3.26
C ILE A 62 -8.52 -1.11 -4.71
N GLU A 63 -7.63 -0.39 -5.39
CA GLU A 63 -7.24 -0.71 -6.77
C GLU A 63 -6.65 -2.12 -6.90
N LEU A 64 -5.77 -2.52 -5.97
CA LEU A 64 -5.13 -3.82 -5.97
C LEU A 64 -6.15 -4.93 -5.67
N TRP A 65 -7.08 -4.69 -4.75
CA TRP A 65 -8.18 -5.62 -4.50
C TRP A 65 -9.02 -5.84 -5.76
N ASP A 66 -9.43 -4.77 -6.45
CA ASP A 66 -10.18 -4.85 -7.69
C ASP A 66 -9.41 -5.60 -8.80
N LEU A 67 -8.09 -5.41 -8.87
CA LEU A 67 -7.24 -6.14 -9.80
C LEU A 67 -7.23 -7.64 -9.51
N CYS A 68 -7.15 -8.01 -8.22
CA CYS A 68 -7.18 -9.39 -7.76
C CYS A 68 -8.53 -10.08 -8.05
N GLN A 69 -9.65 -9.34 -7.99
CA GLN A 69 -10.98 -9.88 -8.30
C GLN A 69 -11.21 -10.08 -9.81
N LYS A 70 -10.61 -9.24 -10.65
CA LYS A 70 -10.76 -9.31 -12.12
C LYS A 70 -9.95 -10.43 -12.76
N THR A 71 -8.96 -10.95 -12.05
CA THR A 71 -8.08 -12.01 -12.55
C THR A 71 -8.48 -13.31 -11.87
N PRO A 72 -9.08 -14.29 -12.59
CA PRO A 72 -9.37 -15.58 -11.98
C PRO A 72 -8.05 -16.21 -11.50
N PRO A 73 -8.04 -16.91 -10.36
CA PRO A 73 -6.88 -17.68 -9.97
C PRO A 73 -6.56 -18.63 -11.13
N SER A 74 -5.37 -18.46 -11.73
CA SER A 74 -4.85 -19.44 -12.65
C SER A 74 -4.80 -20.77 -11.91
N GLN A 75 -5.69 -21.69 -12.31
CA GLN A 75 -5.73 -23.08 -11.83
C GLN A 75 -4.45 -23.82 -12.23
#